data_AF-A0A7V2RQG6-F1
#
_entry.id   AF-A0A7V2RQG6-F1
#
_cell.length_a   1.000
_cell.length_b   1.000
_cell.length_c   1.000
_cell.angle_alpha   90.00
_cell.angle_beta   90.00
_cell.angle_gamma   90.00
#
_symmetry.space_group_name_H-M   'P 1'
#
loop_
_entity.id
_entity.type
_entity.pdbx_description
1 polymer ?
#
loop_
_entity_poly.entity_id
_entity_poly.type
_entity_poly.pdbx_seq_one_letter_code
_entity_poly.pdbx_strand_id
1 'polypeptide(L)'
;MKDNNLSYSDIAYKILKDNNVKSLHYKDIARIAFDLELIETDDLITAGNIASAINSEIKKATLNGSESRFIKRDRGHYGLYENEPQGIFAEIREKNNNVKSQLLKALMEMPPSRFEELVGEVLRKLSFEKVEVTGKSGDGGIDIIGEVIVGGVIRNSVCVQVKRWKNNIQRSDISQLRGSLRPHQTGLFITTSDFSKPSIDEANDPYKAPISLMNGKELIEFMCEFGIGVSFERVTILEIDNQTNLIDYITDIEVDENEGIEIFANYKGHKHFGIYFSPTKVHYNNEYYKSPSKAGSEIAGYQVNGWRFWKYFDKNVGKNMPLSYLRKN
;
A
#
# COMPACT_ATOMS: atom_id res chain seq x y z
N MET A 1 46.86 -3.62 6.75
CA MET A 1 46.04 -2.64 7.51
C MET A 1 44.66 -3.24 7.68
N LYS A 2 44.34 -3.61 8.93
CA LYS A 2 43.07 -4.11 9.50
C LYS A 2 42.31 -5.25 8.81
N ASP A 3 42.54 -6.45 9.36
CA ASP A 3 41.52 -7.49 9.53
C ASP A 3 40.18 -6.88 9.96
N ASN A 4 39.15 -7.10 9.14
CA ASN A 4 37.78 -7.12 9.62
C ASN A 4 37.01 -8.06 8.70
N ASN A 5 37.17 -9.37 8.92
CA ASN A 5 36.39 -10.38 8.20
C ASN A 5 34.94 -10.29 8.70
N LEU A 6 34.16 -9.40 8.07
CA LEU A 6 32.75 -9.19 8.42
C LEU A 6 32.01 -10.51 8.29
N SER A 7 31.20 -10.84 9.30
CA SER A 7 30.34 -12.03 9.18
C SER A 7 29.32 -11.83 8.07
N TYR A 8 28.77 -12.91 7.52
CA TYR A 8 27.72 -12.79 6.51
C TYR A 8 26.50 -11.98 6.97
N SER A 9 26.16 -12.01 8.26
CA SER A 9 25.10 -11.14 8.77
C SER A 9 25.55 -9.68 8.84
N ASP A 10 26.80 -9.37 9.20
CA ASP A 10 27.28 -7.99 9.17
C ASP A 10 27.35 -7.42 7.74
N ILE A 11 27.75 -8.23 6.76
CA ILE A 11 27.71 -7.88 5.34
C ILE A 11 26.27 -7.59 4.90
N ALA A 12 25.32 -8.47 5.24
CA ALA A 12 23.92 -8.26 4.93
C ALA A 12 23.34 -7.00 5.59
N TYR A 13 23.70 -6.71 6.84
CA TYR A 13 23.28 -5.50 7.54
C TYR A 13 23.78 -4.26 6.80
N LYS A 14 25.07 -4.22 6.45
CA LYS A 14 25.68 -3.11 5.70
C LYS A 14 24.97 -2.86 4.38
N ILE A 15 24.72 -3.91 3.60
CA ILE A 15 24.08 -3.79 2.29
C ILE A 15 22.64 -3.29 2.40
N LEU A 16 21.87 -3.85 3.33
CA LEU A 16 20.48 -3.43 3.53
C LEU A 16 20.39 -1.97 4.03
N LYS A 17 21.35 -1.55 4.86
CA LYS A 17 21.43 -0.19 5.39
C LYS A 17 21.80 0.81 4.29
N ASP A 18 22.85 0.53 3.54
CA ASP A 18 23.41 1.45 2.54
C ASP A 18 22.48 1.61 1.31
N ASN A 19 21.64 0.62 1.00
CA ASN A 19 20.72 0.68 -0.14
C ASN A 19 19.38 1.40 0.18
N ASN A 20 19.08 1.68 1.45
CA ASN A 20 17.82 2.31 1.89
C ASN A 20 16.54 1.68 1.27
N VAL A 21 16.53 0.36 1.11
CA VAL A 21 15.43 -0.42 0.51
C VAL A 21 14.63 -1.14 1.59
N LYS A 22 13.34 -1.35 1.32
CA LYS A 22 12.43 -2.05 2.25
C LYS A 22 12.87 -3.49 2.55
N SER A 23 13.42 -4.17 1.53
CA SER A 23 14.03 -5.50 1.63
C SER A 23 14.77 -5.89 0.35
N LEU A 24 15.72 -6.83 0.45
CA LEU A 24 16.39 -7.47 -0.68
C LEU A 24 16.31 -8.99 -0.58
N HIS A 25 16.25 -9.67 -1.72
CA HIS A 25 16.40 -11.12 -1.75
C HIS A 25 17.85 -11.49 -1.43
N TYR A 26 18.08 -12.60 -0.72
CA TYR A 26 19.44 -13.00 -0.30
C TYR A 26 20.44 -13.17 -1.46
N LYS A 27 19.95 -13.50 -2.66
CA LYS A 27 20.77 -13.55 -3.87
C LYS A 27 21.24 -12.16 -4.32
N ASP A 28 20.37 -11.15 -4.22
CA ASP A 28 20.75 -9.77 -4.52
C ASP A 28 21.70 -9.22 -3.46
N ILE A 29 21.52 -9.61 -2.19
CA ILE A 29 22.48 -9.30 -1.12
C ILE A 29 23.85 -9.90 -1.45
N ALA A 30 23.92 -11.15 -1.89
CA ALA A 30 25.17 -11.79 -2.30
C ALA A 30 25.81 -11.09 -3.52
N ARG A 31 25.03 -10.78 -4.55
CA ARG A 31 25.52 -10.06 -5.73
C ARG A 31 26.13 -8.71 -5.35
N ILE A 32 25.40 -7.90 -4.57
CA ILE A 32 25.88 -6.59 -4.13
C ILE A 32 27.12 -6.73 -3.22
N ALA A 33 27.16 -7.75 -2.36
CA ALA A 33 28.33 -8.01 -1.53
C ALA A 33 29.58 -8.34 -2.37
N PHE A 34 29.40 -9.12 -3.43
CA PHE A 34 30.46 -9.47 -4.37
C PHE A 34 30.92 -8.25 -5.18
N ASP A 35 29.98 -7.46 -5.70
CA ASP A 35 30.28 -6.21 -6.43
C ASP A 35 31.04 -5.19 -5.57
N LEU A 36 30.84 -5.22 -4.26
CA LEU A 36 31.54 -4.39 -3.27
C LEU A 36 32.83 -5.05 -2.72
N GLU A 37 33.25 -6.19 -3.27
CA GLU A 37 34.42 -6.96 -2.84
C GLU A 37 34.38 -7.35 -1.34
N LEU A 38 33.18 -7.51 -0.77
CA LEU A 38 32.97 -7.93 0.62
C LEU A 38 32.95 -9.45 0.78
N ILE A 39 32.73 -10.18 -0.32
CA ILE A 39 32.77 -11.65 -0.41
C ILE A 39 33.48 -12.06 -1.70
N GLU A 40 34.04 -13.29 -1.73
CA GLU A 40 34.81 -13.78 -2.88
C GLU A 40 33.94 -14.26 -4.05
N THR A 41 32.68 -14.66 -3.80
CA THR A 41 31.76 -15.17 -4.84
C THR A 41 30.30 -14.84 -4.49
N ASP A 42 29.43 -14.71 -5.48
CA ASP A 42 27.97 -14.53 -5.31
C ASP A 42 27.17 -15.83 -5.58
N ASP A 43 27.82 -16.99 -5.51
CA ASP A 43 27.22 -18.26 -5.87
C ASP A 43 26.05 -18.67 -4.96
N LEU A 44 25.30 -19.69 -5.38
CA LEU A 44 24.13 -20.18 -4.64
C LEU A 44 24.46 -20.63 -3.21
N ILE A 45 25.69 -21.10 -2.97
CA ILE A 45 26.13 -21.58 -1.66
C ILE A 45 26.36 -20.38 -0.73
N THR A 46 27.09 -19.37 -1.20
CA THR A 46 27.41 -18.15 -0.48
C THR A 46 26.15 -17.33 -0.20
N ALA A 47 25.29 -17.18 -1.20
CA ALA A 47 23.97 -16.61 -1.01
C ALA A 47 23.15 -17.38 0.06
N GLY A 48 23.18 -18.71 0.01
CA GLY A 48 22.55 -19.57 1.01
C GLY A 48 23.11 -19.37 2.42
N ASN A 49 24.42 -19.19 2.55
CA ASN A 49 25.11 -18.93 3.82
C ASN A 49 24.69 -17.57 4.41
N ILE A 50 24.57 -16.53 3.57
CA ILE A 50 24.02 -15.23 3.98
C ILE A 50 22.61 -15.38 4.53
N ALA A 51 21.73 -16.06 3.80
CA ALA A 51 20.37 -16.32 4.27
C ALA A 51 20.35 -17.10 5.59
N SER A 52 21.21 -18.11 5.73
CA SER A 52 21.32 -18.92 6.95
C SER A 52 21.78 -18.09 8.14
N ALA A 53 22.79 -17.24 7.95
CA ALA A 53 23.29 -16.34 8.99
C ALA A 53 22.20 -15.39 9.50
N ILE A 54 21.46 -14.75 8.59
CA ILE A 54 20.34 -13.86 8.93
C ILE A 54 19.24 -14.63 9.69
N ASN A 55 18.80 -15.79 9.19
CA ASN A 55 17.76 -16.58 9.85
C ASN A 55 18.18 -17.06 11.25
N SER A 56 19.46 -17.43 11.42
CA SER A 56 20.00 -17.87 12.71
C SER A 56 19.99 -16.73 13.72
N GLU A 57 20.32 -15.51 13.28
CA GLU A 57 20.27 -14.31 14.12
C GLU A 57 18.84 -13.94 14.52
N ILE A 58 17.89 -13.94 13.57
CA ILE A 58 16.46 -13.74 13.84
C ILE A 58 15.95 -14.76 14.88
N LYS A 59 16.30 -16.03 14.70
CA LYS A 59 15.91 -17.11 15.60
C LYS A 59 16.49 -16.92 17.00
N LYS A 60 17.77 -16.57 17.12
CA LYS A 60 18.43 -16.30 18.41
C LYS A 60 17.77 -15.14 19.15
N ALA A 61 17.50 -14.03 18.46
CA ALA A 61 16.84 -12.88 19.06
C ALA A 61 15.43 -13.27 19.58
N THR A 62 14.65 -13.97 18.74
CA THR A 62 13.31 -14.46 19.11
C THR A 62 13.35 -15.35 20.36
N LEU A 63 14.31 -16.28 20.45
CA LEU A 63 14.48 -17.18 21.60
C LEU A 63 14.87 -16.43 22.88
N ASN A 64 15.64 -15.35 22.75
CA ASN A 64 16.10 -14.54 23.87
C ASN A 64 15.09 -13.44 24.27
N GLY A 65 13.93 -13.37 23.61
CA GLY A 65 12.96 -12.30 23.83
C GLY A 65 13.46 -10.92 23.43
N SER A 66 14.44 -10.84 22.52
CA SER A 66 14.98 -9.58 22.00
C SER A 66 14.64 -9.41 20.52
N GLU A 67 14.73 -8.18 20.02
CA GLU A 67 14.51 -7.89 18.61
C GLU A 67 15.81 -8.13 17.82
N SER A 68 15.70 -8.76 16.65
CA SER A 68 16.83 -8.87 15.71
C SER A 68 16.93 -7.59 14.90
N ARG A 69 18.15 -7.21 14.49
CA ARG A 69 18.33 -6.13 13.50
C ARG A 69 17.76 -6.48 12.12
N PHE A 70 17.43 -7.75 11.86
CA PHE A 70 16.81 -8.21 10.62
C PHE A 70 15.33 -8.54 10.79
N ILE A 71 14.56 -8.31 9.74
CA ILE A 71 13.20 -8.83 9.58
C ILE A 71 13.10 -9.65 8.30
N LYS A 72 12.49 -10.83 8.38
CA LYS A 72 12.14 -11.64 7.22
C LYS A 72 10.78 -11.19 6.69
N ARG A 73 10.72 -10.71 5.43
CA ARG A 73 9.48 -10.24 4.81
C ARG A 73 8.70 -11.38 4.17
N ASP A 74 9.39 -12.22 3.40
CA ASP A 74 8.81 -13.34 2.67
C ASP A 74 9.86 -14.45 2.43
N ARG A 75 9.64 -15.30 1.42
CA ARG A 75 10.58 -16.36 1.05
C ARG A 75 11.85 -15.78 0.42
N GLY A 76 12.83 -15.52 1.27
CA GLY A 76 14.18 -15.15 0.86
C GLY A 76 14.46 -13.65 0.86
N HIS A 77 13.46 -12.79 1.11
CA HIS A 77 13.69 -11.36 1.30
C HIS A 77 13.84 -10.97 2.76
N TYR A 78 14.87 -10.15 3.01
CA TYR A 78 15.24 -9.64 4.32
C TYR A 78 15.29 -8.11 4.28
N GLY A 79 14.87 -7.48 5.37
CA GLY A 79 15.02 -6.03 5.61
C GLY A 79 15.60 -5.79 7.00
N LEU A 80 15.76 -4.51 7.35
CA LEU A 80 16.21 -4.11 8.68
C LEU A 80 15.05 -3.74 9.60
N TYR A 81 15.17 -4.09 10.87
CA TYR A 81 14.20 -3.71 11.89
C TYR A 81 14.18 -2.20 12.17
N GLU A 82 15.34 -1.52 12.05
CA GLU A 82 15.41 -0.06 12.17
C GLU A 82 14.59 0.70 11.11
N ASN A 83 14.31 0.03 9.98
CA ASN A 83 13.45 0.55 8.91
C ASN A 83 11.97 0.21 9.11
N GLU A 84 11.63 -0.57 10.15
CA GLU A 84 10.22 -0.75 10.50
C GLU A 84 9.69 0.54 11.12
N PRO A 85 8.44 0.93 10.77
CA PRO A 85 7.80 2.03 11.46
C PRO A 85 7.83 1.76 12.96
N GLN A 86 8.41 2.68 13.73
CA GLN A 86 8.53 2.61 15.19
C GLN A 86 7.40 3.39 15.87
N GLY A 87 7.21 3.15 17.17
CA GLY A 87 6.20 3.82 17.98
C GLY A 87 4.78 3.55 17.49
N ILE A 88 3.93 4.59 17.47
CA ILE A 88 2.49 4.46 17.19
C ILE A 88 2.18 3.77 15.86
N PHE A 89 3.02 3.94 14.83
CA PHE A 89 2.81 3.28 13.54
C PHE A 89 3.08 1.76 13.59
N ALA A 90 4.04 1.32 14.42
CA ALA A 90 4.30 -0.09 14.68
C ALA A 90 3.09 -0.73 15.36
N GLU A 91 2.61 -0.08 16.42
CA GLU A 91 1.46 -0.52 17.23
C GLU A 91 0.19 -0.61 16.39
N ILE A 92 -0.08 0.39 15.54
CA ILE A 92 -1.21 0.37 14.61
C ILE A 92 -1.11 -0.83 13.67
N ARG A 93 0.08 -1.08 13.11
CA ARG A 93 0.27 -2.21 12.19
C ARG A 93 0.09 -3.56 12.88
N GLU A 94 0.61 -3.72 14.10
CA GLU A 94 0.43 -4.93 14.90
C GLU A 94 -1.05 -5.15 15.23
N LYS A 95 -1.75 -4.11 15.70
CA LYS A 95 -3.19 -4.14 15.95
C LYS A 95 -3.95 -4.57 14.69
N ASN A 96 -3.64 -4.00 13.53
CA ASN A 96 -4.28 -4.35 12.26
C ASN A 96 -4.01 -5.80 11.85
N ASN A 97 -2.78 -6.31 12.02
CA ASN A 97 -2.46 -7.71 11.72
C ASN A 97 -3.18 -8.68 12.67
N ASN A 98 -3.35 -8.30 13.94
CA ASN A 98 -4.12 -9.08 14.90
C ASN A 98 -5.59 -9.14 14.48
N VAL A 99 -6.19 -8.00 14.13
CA VAL A 99 -7.58 -7.93 13.61
C VAL A 99 -7.75 -8.80 12.37
N LYS A 100 -6.82 -8.74 11.39
CA LYS A 100 -6.83 -9.61 10.20
C LYS A 100 -6.82 -11.10 10.57
N SER A 101 -6.01 -11.48 11.56
CA SER A 101 -5.94 -12.87 12.05
C SER A 101 -7.23 -13.30 12.75
N GLN A 102 -7.84 -12.42 13.55
CA GLN A 102 -9.14 -12.67 14.18
C GLN A 102 -10.25 -12.80 13.16
N LEU A 103 -10.26 -11.94 12.13
CA LEU A 103 -11.23 -11.98 11.04
C LEU A 103 -11.13 -13.31 10.27
N LEU A 104 -9.92 -13.75 9.93
CA LEU A 104 -9.72 -15.06 9.29
C LEU A 104 -10.23 -16.22 10.16
N LYS A 105 -10.00 -16.16 11.47
CA LYS A 105 -10.53 -17.16 12.40
C LYS A 105 -12.07 -17.14 12.44
N ALA A 106 -12.69 -15.97 12.45
CA ALA A 106 -14.14 -15.83 12.40
C ALA A 106 -14.74 -16.41 11.10
N LEU A 107 -14.10 -16.17 9.94
CA LEU A 107 -14.48 -16.81 8.68
C LEU A 107 -14.40 -18.34 8.77
N MET A 108 -13.35 -18.86 9.42
CA MET A 108 -13.17 -20.30 9.65
C MET A 108 -14.19 -20.92 10.59
N GLU A 109 -14.88 -20.14 11.43
CA GLU A 109 -15.93 -20.61 12.34
C GLU A 109 -17.34 -20.40 11.77
N MET A 110 -17.46 -19.62 10.69
CA MET A 110 -18.71 -19.29 10.03
C MET A 110 -19.35 -20.51 9.32
N PRO A 111 -20.69 -20.63 9.31
CA PRO A 111 -21.38 -21.62 8.49
C PRO A 111 -21.05 -21.47 7.00
N PRO A 112 -20.91 -22.57 6.22
CA PRO A 112 -20.54 -22.51 4.81
C PRO A 112 -21.40 -21.56 3.96
N SER A 113 -22.73 -21.66 4.05
CA SER A 113 -23.64 -20.79 3.29
C SER A 113 -23.49 -19.30 3.61
N ARG A 114 -23.21 -18.96 4.88
CA ARG A 114 -22.94 -17.58 5.28
C ARG A 114 -21.60 -17.08 4.75
N PHE A 115 -20.63 -17.97 4.62
CA PHE A 115 -19.34 -17.63 4.02
C PHE A 115 -19.50 -17.37 2.51
N GLU A 116 -20.29 -18.18 1.80
CA GLU A 116 -20.65 -17.95 0.40
C GLU A 116 -21.37 -16.59 0.20
N GLU A 117 -22.35 -16.27 1.05
CA GLU A 117 -23.02 -14.96 1.06
C GLU A 117 -22.02 -13.81 1.24
N LEU A 118 -21.12 -13.92 2.22
CA LEU A 118 -20.10 -12.92 2.52
C LEU A 118 -19.15 -12.72 1.34
N VAL A 119 -18.70 -13.82 0.71
CA VAL A 119 -17.85 -13.75 -0.48
C VAL A 119 -18.61 -13.11 -1.65
N GLY A 120 -19.92 -13.36 -1.78
CA GLY A 120 -20.79 -12.66 -2.72
C GLY A 120 -20.76 -11.14 -2.53
N GLU A 121 -20.82 -10.65 -1.28
CA GLU A 121 -20.69 -9.21 -0.99
C GLU A 121 -19.31 -8.65 -1.38
N VAL A 122 -18.23 -9.40 -1.10
CA VAL A 122 -16.88 -9.01 -1.53
C VAL A 122 -16.80 -8.88 -3.05
N LEU A 123 -17.36 -9.83 -3.81
CA LEU A 123 -17.39 -9.79 -5.27
C LEU A 123 -18.18 -8.58 -5.80
N ARG A 124 -19.32 -8.24 -5.19
CA ARG A 124 -20.06 -7.04 -5.55
C ARG A 124 -19.25 -5.76 -5.30
N LYS A 125 -18.49 -5.70 -4.20
CA LYS A 125 -17.57 -4.58 -3.94
C LYS A 125 -16.40 -4.52 -4.93
N LEU A 126 -15.99 -5.67 -5.46
CA LEU A 126 -15.06 -5.78 -6.60
C LEU A 126 -15.71 -5.46 -7.96
N SER A 127 -16.91 -4.87 -7.97
CA SER A 127 -17.65 -4.48 -9.18
C SER A 127 -18.06 -5.65 -10.08
N PHE A 128 -18.22 -6.85 -9.52
CA PHE A 128 -18.95 -7.91 -10.21
C PHE A 128 -20.44 -7.55 -10.25
N GLU A 129 -21.05 -7.74 -11.41
CA GLU A 129 -22.49 -7.61 -11.61
C GLU A 129 -23.19 -8.97 -11.56
N LYS A 130 -24.51 -8.96 -11.37
CA LYS A 130 -25.37 -10.16 -11.36
C LYS A 130 -24.84 -11.29 -10.46
N VAL A 131 -24.30 -10.92 -9.30
CA VAL A 131 -23.74 -11.88 -8.34
C VAL A 131 -24.88 -12.66 -7.67
N GLU A 132 -24.97 -13.95 -7.97
CA GLU A 132 -25.95 -14.91 -7.45
C GLU A 132 -25.23 -16.05 -6.71
N VAL A 133 -25.62 -16.27 -5.44
CA VAL A 133 -25.12 -17.40 -4.64
C VAL A 133 -25.96 -18.64 -4.96
N THR A 134 -25.31 -19.72 -5.39
CA THR A 134 -25.94 -20.96 -5.84
C THR A 134 -25.96 -21.99 -4.71
N GLY A 135 -27.06 -22.04 -3.95
CA GLY A 135 -27.23 -23.01 -2.85
C GLY A 135 -27.61 -24.43 -3.27
N LYS A 136 -27.27 -24.88 -4.49
CA LYS A 136 -27.80 -26.13 -5.08
C LYS A 136 -26.78 -27.27 -5.00
N SER A 137 -27.14 -28.33 -4.27
CA SER A 137 -26.38 -29.58 -4.32
C SER A 137 -26.40 -30.16 -5.75
N GLY A 138 -25.22 -30.39 -6.35
CA GLY A 138 -25.07 -31.06 -7.65
C GLY A 138 -24.62 -30.19 -8.83
N ASP A 139 -24.25 -28.93 -8.62
CA ASP A 139 -23.72 -28.03 -9.66
C ASP A 139 -22.22 -28.18 -9.96
N GLY A 140 -21.60 -29.24 -9.44
CA GLY A 140 -20.18 -29.49 -9.60
C GLY A 140 -19.28 -28.56 -8.77
N GLY A 141 -19.82 -27.93 -7.72
CA GLY A 141 -19.07 -27.12 -6.76
C GLY A 141 -18.98 -25.65 -7.15
N ILE A 142 -19.98 -25.13 -7.85
CA ILE A 142 -20.09 -23.70 -8.14
C ILE A 142 -20.96 -23.10 -7.03
N ASP A 143 -20.40 -22.22 -6.21
CA ASP A 143 -21.13 -21.64 -5.08
C ASP A 143 -21.65 -20.23 -5.39
N ILE A 144 -21.05 -19.55 -6.37
CA ILE A 144 -21.48 -18.21 -6.82
C ILE A 144 -21.28 -18.07 -8.33
N ILE A 145 -22.19 -17.37 -9.01
CA ILE A 145 -22.01 -16.93 -10.39
C ILE A 145 -22.07 -15.40 -10.42
N GLY A 146 -21.19 -14.77 -11.21
CA GLY A 146 -21.21 -13.32 -11.44
C GLY A 146 -20.69 -12.95 -12.82
N GLU A 147 -20.84 -11.67 -13.18
CA GLU A 147 -20.32 -11.10 -14.42
C GLU A 147 -19.29 -10.01 -14.12
N VAL A 148 -18.13 -10.08 -14.76
CA VAL A 148 -17.16 -8.98 -14.75
C VAL A 148 -17.34 -8.17 -16.02
N ILE A 149 -17.44 -6.85 -15.88
CA ILE A 149 -17.52 -5.92 -17.00
C ILE A 149 -16.18 -5.22 -17.19
N VAL A 150 -15.53 -5.47 -18.32
CA VAL A 150 -14.26 -4.84 -18.70
C VAL A 150 -14.51 -3.78 -19.76
N GLY A 151 -14.02 -2.56 -19.50
CA GLY A 151 -14.16 -1.42 -20.42
C GLY A 151 -15.61 -1.01 -20.72
N GLY A 152 -16.56 -1.39 -19.84
CA GLY A 152 -17.99 -1.08 -20.00
C GLY A 152 -18.73 -1.90 -21.07
N VAL A 153 -18.03 -2.76 -21.83
CA VAL A 153 -18.62 -3.45 -23.00
C VAL A 153 -18.38 -4.95 -23.02
N ILE A 154 -17.25 -5.42 -22.49
CA ILE A 154 -16.93 -6.85 -22.46
C ILE A 154 -17.52 -7.45 -21.19
N ARG A 155 -18.42 -8.42 -21.34
CA ARG A 155 -18.99 -9.20 -20.23
C ARG A 155 -18.35 -10.57 -20.20
N ASN A 156 -17.79 -10.94 -19.05
CA ASN A 156 -17.26 -12.27 -18.82
C ASN A 156 -18.02 -12.94 -17.67
N SER A 157 -18.56 -14.12 -17.90
CA SER A 157 -19.27 -14.90 -16.87
C SER A 157 -18.25 -15.68 -16.04
N VAL A 158 -18.23 -15.44 -14.74
CA VAL A 158 -17.31 -16.05 -13.78
C VAL A 158 -18.09 -16.99 -12.87
N CYS A 159 -17.70 -18.26 -12.86
CA CYS A 159 -18.17 -19.24 -11.89
C CYS A 159 -17.18 -19.32 -10.74
N VAL A 160 -17.68 -19.19 -9.52
CA VAL A 160 -16.86 -19.10 -8.32
C VAL A 160 -17.10 -20.31 -7.44
N GLN A 161 -16.02 -20.94 -6.99
CA GLN A 161 -16.06 -21.92 -5.91
C GLN A 161 -15.46 -21.32 -4.64
N VAL A 162 -16.15 -21.50 -3.54
CA VAL A 162 -15.82 -20.96 -2.22
C VAL A 162 -15.59 -22.12 -1.26
N LYS A 163 -14.37 -22.23 -0.72
CA LYS A 163 -14.04 -23.33 0.20
C LYS A 163 -13.48 -22.80 1.52
N ARG A 164 -14.23 -23.02 2.60
CA ARG A 164 -13.72 -22.83 3.97
C ARG A 164 -12.85 -24.02 4.35
N TRP A 165 -11.53 -23.85 4.31
CA TRP A 165 -10.58 -24.95 4.48
C TRP A 165 -9.40 -24.55 5.38
N LYS A 166 -8.83 -25.52 6.11
CA LYS A 166 -7.63 -25.32 6.95
C LYS A 166 -6.34 -25.63 6.20
N ASN A 167 -6.36 -26.68 5.39
CA ASN A 167 -5.19 -27.16 4.67
C ASN A 167 -5.09 -26.48 3.31
N ASN A 168 -4.01 -26.71 2.57
CA ASN A 168 -3.95 -26.19 1.22
C ASN A 168 -4.99 -26.87 0.31
N ILE A 169 -5.58 -26.09 -0.60
CA ILE A 169 -6.45 -26.58 -1.67
C ILE A 169 -5.64 -27.47 -2.60
N GLN A 170 -6.21 -28.61 -3.00
CA GLN A 170 -5.52 -29.62 -3.80
C GLN A 170 -5.89 -29.52 -5.28
N ARG A 171 -5.03 -30.07 -6.14
CA ARG A 171 -5.20 -30.00 -7.61
C ARG A 171 -6.58 -30.49 -8.06
N SER A 172 -7.09 -31.55 -7.42
CA SER A 172 -8.39 -32.13 -7.72
C SER A 172 -9.54 -31.13 -7.55
N ASP A 173 -9.46 -30.23 -6.57
CA ASP A 173 -10.49 -29.21 -6.35
C ASP A 173 -10.54 -28.23 -7.54
N ILE A 174 -9.37 -27.79 -8.03
CA ILE A 174 -9.27 -26.91 -9.19
C ILE A 174 -9.75 -27.61 -10.47
N SER A 175 -9.37 -28.88 -10.68
CA SER A 175 -9.85 -29.67 -11.81
C SER A 175 -11.35 -29.90 -11.77
N GLN A 176 -11.95 -30.05 -10.58
CA GLN A 176 -13.40 -30.19 -10.41
C GLN A 176 -14.13 -28.92 -10.84
N LEU A 177 -13.75 -27.74 -10.32
CA LEU A 177 -14.32 -26.46 -10.75
C LEU A 177 -14.24 -26.32 -12.28
N ARG A 178 -13.06 -26.61 -12.84
CA ARG A 178 -12.80 -26.53 -14.28
C ARG A 178 -13.76 -27.39 -15.10
N GLY A 179 -14.04 -28.60 -14.63
CA GLY A 179 -14.96 -29.53 -15.30
C GLY A 179 -16.42 -29.03 -15.32
N SER A 180 -16.77 -28.14 -14.39
CA SER A 180 -18.10 -27.52 -14.30
C SER A 180 -18.25 -26.27 -15.18
N LEU A 181 -17.15 -25.73 -15.74
CA LEU A 181 -17.17 -24.53 -16.58
C LEU A 181 -17.69 -24.83 -17.99
N ARG A 182 -18.52 -23.92 -18.52
CA ARG A 182 -18.88 -23.90 -19.95
C ARG A 182 -17.78 -23.22 -20.78
N PRO A 183 -17.73 -23.42 -22.12
CA PRO A 183 -16.64 -22.89 -22.96
C PRO A 183 -16.41 -21.38 -22.89
N HIS A 184 -17.42 -20.59 -22.55
CA HIS A 184 -17.36 -19.12 -22.46
C HIS A 184 -17.26 -18.61 -21.01
N GLN A 185 -17.08 -19.50 -20.03
CA GLN A 185 -16.99 -19.15 -18.61
C GLN A 185 -15.56 -19.26 -18.11
N THR A 186 -15.22 -18.42 -17.13
CA THR A 186 -13.95 -18.50 -16.40
C THR A 186 -14.20 -18.86 -14.95
N GLY A 187 -13.21 -19.46 -14.29
CA GLY A 187 -13.31 -19.84 -12.88
C GLY A 187 -12.66 -18.82 -11.94
N LEU A 188 -13.19 -18.74 -10.72
CA LEU A 188 -12.51 -18.11 -9.58
C LEU A 188 -12.61 -19.05 -8.37
N PHE A 189 -11.48 -19.41 -7.77
CA PHE A 189 -11.46 -20.23 -6.57
C PHE A 189 -11.09 -19.37 -5.36
N ILE A 190 -11.97 -19.28 -4.37
CA ILE A 190 -11.78 -18.50 -3.15
C ILE A 190 -11.70 -19.44 -1.96
N THR A 191 -10.69 -19.28 -1.12
CA THR A 191 -10.52 -20.11 0.09
C THR A 191 -10.05 -19.28 1.27
N THR A 192 -10.31 -19.78 2.49
CA THR A 192 -9.69 -19.27 3.73
C THR A 192 -8.25 -19.76 3.94
N SER A 193 -7.81 -20.75 3.16
CA SER A 193 -6.47 -21.33 3.23
C SER A 193 -5.54 -20.78 2.14
N ASP A 194 -4.45 -21.48 1.85
CA ASP A 194 -3.63 -21.29 0.66
C ASP A 194 -3.86 -22.42 -0.37
N PHE A 195 -3.14 -22.37 -1.49
CA PHE A 195 -3.16 -23.37 -2.56
C PHE A 195 -1.87 -24.18 -2.56
N SER A 196 -1.96 -25.47 -2.91
CA SER A 196 -0.74 -26.26 -3.14
C SER A 196 -0.11 -25.89 -4.47
N LYS A 197 1.20 -26.11 -4.63
CA LYS A 197 1.90 -25.84 -5.88
C LYS A 197 1.23 -26.54 -7.09
N PRO A 198 0.83 -27.83 -7.01
CA PRO A 198 0.04 -28.47 -8.07
C PRO A 198 -1.30 -27.80 -8.39
N SER A 199 -1.98 -27.21 -7.41
CA SER A 199 -3.23 -26.47 -7.63
C SER A 199 -3.00 -25.18 -8.40
N ILE A 200 -1.92 -24.46 -8.05
CA ILE A 200 -1.51 -23.24 -8.76
C ILE A 200 -1.13 -23.56 -10.21
N ASP A 201 -0.36 -24.65 -10.41
CA ASP A 201 0.05 -25.08 -11.74
C ASP A 201 -1.16 -25.53 -12.58
N GLU A 202 -2.11 -26.25 -11.97
CA GLU A 202 -3.35 -26.63 -12.65
C GLU A 202 -4.21 -25.40 -13.00
N ALA A 203 -4.29 -24.38 -12.14
CA ALA A 203 -5.05 -23.15 -12.38
C ALA A 203 -4.48 -22.36 -13.57
N ASN A 204 -3.16 -22.25 -13.65
CA ASN A 204 -2.40 -21.45 -14.62
C ASN A 204 -2.10 -22.17 -15.95
N ASP A 205 -2.64 -23.37 -16.19
CA ASP A 205 -2.43 -24.12 -17.42
C ASP A 205 -2.94 -23.32 -18.65
N PRO A 206 -2.06 -22.90 -19.58
CA PRO A 206 -2.43 -21.99 -20.67
C PRO A 206 -3.33 -22.64 -21.73
N TYR A 207 -3.47 -23.97 -21.71
CA TYR A 207 -4.27 -24.71 -22.69
C TYR A 207 -5.68 -25.06 -22.17
N LYS A 208 -6.05 -24.57 -20.97
CA LYS A 208 -7.32 -24.87 -20.32
C LYS A 208 -8.09 -23.60 -19.94
N ALA A 209 -9.41 -23.73 -19.71
CA ALA A 209 -10.30 -22.61 -19.35
C ALA A 209 -9.81 -21.87 -18.09
N PRO A 210 -9.47 -20.57 -18.12
CA PRO A 210 -8.71 -19.93 -17.05
C PRO A 210 -9.42 -19.95 -15.70
N ILE A 211 -8.65 -20.20 -14.63
CA ILE A 211 -9.13 -20.17 -13.24
C ILE A 211 -8.24 -19.23 -12.43
N SER A 212 -8.82 -18.16 -11.90
CA SER A 212 -8.17 -17.28 -10.94
C SER A 212 -8.24 -17.84 -9.53
N LEU A 213 -7.26 -17.53 -8.69
CA LEU A 213 -7.17 -18.01 -7.31
C LEU A 213 -7.16 -16.80 -6.37
N MET A 214 -7.90 -16.90 -5.26
CA MET A 214 -7.89 -15.94 -4.16
C MET A 214 -7.75 -16.71 -2.84
N ASN A 215 -6.62 -16.52 -2.16
CA ASN A 215 -6.34 -17.18 -0.89
C ASN A 215 -6.93 -16.39 0.30
N GLY A 216 -6.83 -16.97 1.50
CA GLY A 216 -7.42 -16.37 2.70
C GLY A 216 -6.82 -15.02 3.06
N LYS A 217 -5.55 -14.76 2.73
CA LYS A 217 -4.92 -13.47 2.99
C LYS A 217 -5.45 -12.40 2.04
N GLU A 218 -5.51 -12.70 0.75
CA GLU A 218 -6.04 -11.79 -0.28
C GLU A 218 -7.51 -11.44 -0.01
N LEU A 219 -8.32 -12.44 0.36
CA LEU A 219 -9.71 -12.21 0.75
C LEU A 219 -9.83 -11.23 1.92
N ILE A 220 -9.00 -11.42 2.96
CA ILE A 220 -8.98 -10.54 4.14
C ILE A 220 -8.53 -9.12 3.79
N GLU A 221 -7.56 -8.96 2.88
CA GLU A 221 -7.15 -7.63 2.42
C GLU A 221 -8.33 -6.91 1.74
N PHE A 222 -9.06 -7.56 0.84
CA PHE A 222 -10.24 -6.97 0.20
C PHE A 222 -11.36 -6.67 1.20
N MET A 223 -11.62 -7.57 2.14
CA MET A 223 -12.58 -7.31 3.22
C MET A 223 -12.19 -6.08 4.03
N CYS A 224 -10.91 -5.94 4.39
CA CYS A 224 -10.40 -4.77 5.06
C CYS A 224 -10.55 -3.52 4.20
N GLU A 225 -10.17 -3.56 2.92
CA GLU A 225 -10.26 -2.43 1.99
C GLU A 225 -11.70 -1.92 1.84
N PHE A 226 -12.67 -2.83 1.75
CA PHE A 226 -14.08 -2.48 1.57
C PHE A 226 -14.85 -2.29 2.89
N GLY A 227 -14.21 -2.43 4.05
CA GLY A 227 -14.86 -2.31 5.35
C GLY A 227 -15.86 -3.42 5.66
N ILE A 228 -15.65 -4.62 5.12
CA ILE A 228 -16.50 -5.79 5.38
C ILE A 228 -15.98 -6.51 6.62
N GLY A 229 -16.81 -6.57 7.67
CA GLY A 229 -16.45 -7.24 8.93
C GLY A 229 -15.40 -6.52 9.77
N VAL A 230 -15.03 -5.28 9.39
CA VAL A 230 -14.10 -4.42 10.13
C VAL A 230 -14.61 -2.99 10.19
N SER A 231 -14.12 -2.23 11.18
CA SER A 231 -14.38 -0.79 11.32
C SER A 231 -13.08 0.01 11.32
N PHE A 232 -13.12 1.24 10.83
CA PHE A 232 -11.95 2.12 10.76
C PHE A 232 -12.01 3.21 11.83
N GLU A 233 -10.86 3.50 12.44
CA GLU A 233 -10.65 4.64 13.34
C GLU A 233 -9.59 5.58 12.73
N ARG A 234 -9.81 6.90 12.80
CA ARG A 234 -8.83 7.89 12.37
C ARG A 234 -7.94 8.28 13.55
N VAL A 235 -6.62 8.23 13.36
CA VAL A 235 -5.63 8.68 14.34
C VAL A 235 -5.03 10.00 13.86
N THR A 236 -5.06 11.02 14.71
CA THR A 236 -4.38 12.31 14.47
C THR A 236 -3.13 12.37 15.34
N ILE A 237 -1.99 12.56 14.70
CA ILE A 237 -0.70 12.75 15.37
C ILE A 237 -0.34 14.22 15.26
N LEU A 238 -0.07 14.85 16.40
CA LEU A 238 0.40 16.23 16.47
C LEU A 238 1.89 16.22 16.76
N GLU A 239 2.64 16.99 15.99
CA GLU A 239 4.07 17.21 16.22
C GLU A 239 4.30 18.69 16.48
N ILE A 240 5.28 18.97 17.34
CA ILE A 240 5.73 20.34 17.54
C ILE A 240 6.53 20.76 16.32
N ASP A 241 6.12 21.86 15.70
CA ASP A 241 6.75 22.36 14.49
C ASP A 241 8.19 22.84 14.76
N ASN A 242 8.35 23.60 15.84
CA ASN A 242 9.64 24.12 16.27
C ASN A 242 9.69 24.24 17.80
N GLN A 243 10.69 23.62 18.44
CA GLN A 243 10.85 23.64 19.90
C GLN A 243 11.33 25.00 20.44
N THR A 244 12.04 25.81 19.64
CA THR A 244 12.59 27.10 20.06
C THR A 244 11.72 28.28 19.64
N ASN A 245 10.88 28.13 18.63
CA ASN A 245 9.95 29.17 18.21
C ASN A 245 8.55 28.59 17.90
N LEU A 246 7.70 28.52 18.93
CA LEU A 246 6.33 28.01 18.86
C LEU A 246 5.36 28.90 18.08
N ILE A 247 5.85 30.07 17.62
CA ILE A 247 5.09 31.08 16.91
C ILE A 247 5.87 31.42 15.64
N ASP A 248 5.30 31.09 14.47
CA ASP A 248 5.82 31.59 13.20
C ASP A 248 5.59 33.11 13.15
N TYR A 249 6.63 33.89 13.46
CA TYR A 249 6.60 35.33 13.26
C TYR A 249 6.63 35.61 11.76
N ILE A 250 5.72 36.48 11.32
CA ILE A 250 5.80 37.13 10.02
C ILE A 250 7.17 37.80 9.94
N THR A 251 8.09 37.26 9.14
CA THR A 251 9.27 38.00 8.73
C THR A 251 8.84 38.94 7.62
N ASP A 252 9.23 40.20 7.70
CA ASP A 252 9.00 41.16 6.61
C ASP A 252 9.76 40.65 5.38
N ILE A 253 9.07 39.93 4.51
CA ILE A 253 9.59 39.62 3.18
C ILE A 253 9.54 40.93 2.41
N GLU A 254 10.71 41.50 2.14
CA GLU A 254 10.85 42.57 1.16
C GLU A 254 10.46 42.01 -0.20
N VAL A 255 9.24 42.31 -0.61
CA VAL A 255 8.77 42.01 -1.96
C VAL A 255 9.42 43.03 -2.88
N ASP A 256 10.35 42.59 -3.73
CA ASP A 256 10.79 43.41 -4.85
C ASP A 256 9.56 43.67 -5.73
N GLU A 257 9.12 44.93 -5.81
CA GLU A 257 7.94 45.32 -6.58
C GLU A 257 8.08 45.04 -8.09
N ASN A 258 9.31 44.77 -8.58
CA ASN A 258 9.58 44.42 -9.97
C ASN A 258 9.52 42.90 -10.24
N GLU A 259 9.92 42.05 -9.29
CA GLU A 259 9.92 40.59 -9.46
C GLU A 259 8.66 39.93 -8.89
N GLY A 260 8.10 40.49 -7.82
CA GLY A 260 6.97 39.91 -7.10
C GLY A 260 7.29 38.55 -6.47
N ILE A 261 6.25 37.87 -5.97
CA ILE A 261 6.38 36.55 -5.34
C ILE A 261 5.38 35.60 -5.98
N GLU A 262 5.85 34.41 -6.33
CA GLU A 262 4.97 33.37 -6.82
C GLU A 262 3.98 32.94 -5.72
N ILE A 263 2.70 33.00 -6.05
CA ILE A 263 1.61 32.54 -5.21
C ILE A 263 0.85 31.41 -5.90
N PHE A 264 0.25 30.54 -5.12
CA PHE A 264 -0.61 29.48 -5.62
C PHE A 264 -1.85 29.26 -4.75
N ALA A 265 -2.88 28.67 -5.36
CA ALA A 265 -4.08 28.23 -4.68
C ALA A 265 -4.50 26.85 -5.23
N ASN A 266 -4.91 25.94 -4.35
CA ASN A 266 -5.52 24.68 -4.74
C ASN A 266 -7.04 24.83 -4.62
N TYR A 267 -7.74 24.74 -5.74
CA TYR A 267 -9.19 24.87 -5.78
C TYR A 267 -9.81 23.81 -6.70
N LYS A 268 -10.82 23.09 -6.20
CA LYS A 268 -11.49 21.98 -6.92
C LYS A 268 -10.53 20.98 -7.59
N GLY A 269 -9.43 20.65 -6.91
CA GLY A 269 -8.43 19.69 -7.40
C GLY A 269 -7.42 20.26 -8.40
N HIS A 270 -7.54 21.53 -8.78
CA HIS A 270 -6.60 22.21 -9.68
C HIS A 270 -5.72 23.19 -8.93
N LYS A 271 -4.45 23.28 -9.33
CA LYS A 271 -3.48 24.23 -8.79
C LYS A 271 -3.41 25.44 -9.72
N HIS A 272 -3.67 26.61 -9.16
CA HIS A 272 -3.63 27.90 -9.83
C HIS A 272 -2.40 28.66 -9.37
N PHE A 273 -1.69 29.31 -10.29
CA PHE A 273 -0.48 30.07 -10.01
C PHE A 273 -0.66 31.53 -10.40
N GLY A 274 -0.08 32.44 -9.63
CA GLY A 274 -0.06 33.86 -9.90
C GLY A 274 1.18 34.52 -9.31
N ILE A 275 1.29 35.84 -9.48
CA ILE A 275 2.39 36.63 -8.91
C ILE A 275 1.78 37.73 -8.05
N TYR A 276 2.16 37.78 -6.78
CA TYR A 276 1.83 38.85 -5.86
C TYR A 276 2.91 39.92 -5.89
N PHE A 277 2.54 41.16 -6.22
CA PHE A 277 3.45 42.31 -6.15
C PHE A 277 3.16 43.18 -4.93
N SER A 278 1.87 43.46 -4.67
CA SER A 278 1.43 44.28 -3.56
C SER A 278 -0.03 44.01 -3.21
N PRO A 279 -0.57 44.55 -2.09
CA PRO A 279 -1.98 44.40 -1.72
C PRO A 279 -2.97 44.85 -2.80
N THR A 280 -2.52 45.69 -3.74
CA THR A 280 -3.33 46.26 -4.83
C THR A 280 -2.93 45.76 -6.22
N LYS A 281 -1.96 44.85 -6.32
CA LYS A 281 -1.43 44.35 -7.59
C LYS A 281 -1.11 42.86 -7.50
N VAL A 282 -2.02 42.04 -8.03
CA VAL A 282 -1.86 40.59 -8.18
C VAL A 282 -2.01 40.22 -9.65
N HIS A 283 -1.04 39.52 -10.23
CA HIS A 283 -1.11 39.02 -11.59
C HIS A 283 -1.59 37.57 -11.60
N TYR A 284 -2.65 37.29 -12.34
CA TYR A 284 -3.21 35.96 -12.52
C TYR A 284 -3.85 35.87 -13.90
N ASN A 285 -3.60 34.78 -14.64
CA ASN A 285 -4.20 34.53 -15.96
C ASN A 285 -4.08 35.69 -16.96
N ASN A 286 -2.89 36.30 -17.07
CA ASN A 286 -2.61 37.48 -17.91
C ASN A 286 -3.37 38.77 -17.55
N GLU A 287 -3.99 38.83 -16.37
CA GLU A 287 -4.67 40.02 -15.87
C GLU A 287 -4.12 40.48 -14.53
N TYR A 288 -4.25 41.79 -14.26
CA TYR A 288 -3.92 42.39 -12.97
C TYR A 288 -5.18 42.68 -12.15
N TYR A 289 -5.20 42.18 -10.92
CA TYR A 289 -6.29 42.34 -9.97
C TYR A 289 -5.91 43.32 -8.87
N LYS A 290 -6.88 44.17 -8.49
CA LYS A 290 -6.74 45.21 -7.45
C LYS A 290 -6.68 44.68 -6.02
N SER A 291 -6.77 43.37 -5.82
CA SER A 291 -6.55 42.72 -4.52
C SER A 291 -6.40 41.21 -4.68
N PRO A 292 -5.74 40.52 -3.72
CA PRO A 292 -5.73 39.06 -3.64
C PRO A 292 -7.14 38.46 -3.61
N SER A 293 -8.09 39.13 -2.95
CA SER A 293 -9.48 38.66 -2.87
C SER A 293 -10.17 38.69 -4.22
N LYS A 294 -9.93 39.72 -5.05
CA LYS A 294 -10.48 39.77 -6.42
C LYS A 294 -9.88 38.68 -7.31
N ALA A 295 -8.55 38.50 -7.28
CA ALA A 295 -7.89 37.42 -8.01
C ALA A 295 -8.40 36.02 -7.58
N GLY A 296 -8.57 35.79 -6.28
CA GLY A 296 -9.09 34.51 -5.77
C GLY A 296 -10.57 34.28 -6.10
N SER A 297 -11.36 35.36 -6.16
CA SER A 297 -12.78 35.27 -6.49
C SER A 297 -13.01 34.88 -7.94
N GLU A 298 -12.09 35.25 -8.84
CA GLU A 298 -12.09 34.80 -10.24
C GLU A 298 -12.00 33.28 -10.34
N ILE A 299 -11.16 32.66 -9.51
CA ILE A 299 -11.00 31.20 -9.46
C ILE A 299 -12.23 30.53 -8.84
N ALA A 300 -12.74 31.10 -7.74
CA ALA A 300 -13.80 30.48 -6.95
C ALA A 300 -15.20 30.68 -7.53
N GLY A 301 -15.43 31.74 -8.31
CA GLY A 301 -16.76 32.15 -8.78
C GLY A 301 -17.63 32.82 -7.70
N TYR A 302 -17.05 33.12 -6.52
CA TYR A 302 -17.69 33.83 -5.42
C TYR A 302 -16.64 34.57 -4.59
N GLN A 303 -17.07 35.46 -3.70
CA GLN A 303 -16.16 36.25 -2.87
C GLN A 303 -15.37 35.36 -1.90
N VAL A 304 -14.04 35.47 -1.95
CA VAL A 304 -13.13 34.75 -1.04
C VAL A 304 -12.25 35.70 -0.22
N ASN A 305 -11.75 35.19 0.91
CA ASN A 305 -10.65 35.83 1.63
C ASN A 305 -9.32 35.54 0.91
N GLY A 306 -8.95 36.40 -0.03
CA GLY A 306 -7.75 36.24 -0.86
C GLY A 306 -6.46 36.05 -0.06
N TRP A 307 -6.37 36.69 1.11
CA TRP A 307 -5.19 36.59 1.97
C TRP A 307 -4.98 35.19 2.56
N ARG A 308 -6.05 34.40 2.71
CA ARG A 308 -5.95 32.99 3.13
C ARG A 308 -6.06 32.00 1.97
N PHE A 309 -6.66 32.45 0.87
CA PHE A 309 -6.88 31.65 -0.34
C PHE A 309 -5.56 31.38 -1.07
N TRP A 310 -4.75 32.42 -1.22
CA TRP A 310 -3.43 32.34 -1.83
C TRP A 310 -2.37 31.94 -0.80
N LYS A 311 -1.40 31.14 -1.25
CA LYS A 311 -0.22 30.73 -0.49
C LYS A 311 1.04 31.04 -1.27
N TYR A 312 2.16 31.31 -0.61
CA TYR A 312 3.47 31.39 -1.21
C TYR A 312 4.41 30.39 -0.53
N PHE A 313 5.50 30.00 -1.18
CA PHE A 313 6.55 29.20 -0.54
C PHE A 313 7.58 30.13 0.10
N ASP A 314 7.64 30.10 1.43
CA ASP A 314 8.66 30.83 2.19
C ASP A 314 9.96 30.04 2.20
N LYS A 315 11.00 30.57 1.54
CA LYS A 315 12.31 29.92 1.44
C LYS A 315 13.05 29.88 2.77
N ASN A 316 12.76 30.80 3.69
CA ASN A 316 13.44 30.87 4.99
C ASN A 316 12.91 29.80 5.95
N VAL A 317 11.60 29.52 5.88
CA VAL A 317 10.94 28.51 6.73
C VAL A 317 10.77 27.16 6.01
N GLY A 318 10.94 27.12 4.69
CA GLY A 318 10.79 25.92 3.88
C GLY A 318 9.34 25.43 3.76
N LYS A 319 8.35 26.35 3.85
CA LYS A 319 6.92 26.00 3.98
C LYS A 319 6.01 26.85 3.11
N ASN A 320 4.84 26.29 2.81
CA ASN A 320 3.77 27.00 2.13
C ASN A 320 2.96 27.82 3.14
N MET A 321 3.12 29.14 3.09
CA MET A 321 2.48 30.08 4.01
C MET A 321 1.30 30.80 3.35
N PRO A 322 0.20 31.07 4.06
CA PRO A 322 -0.87 31.94 3.56
C PRO A 322 -0.34 33.34 3.23
N LEU A 323 -0.89 33.97 2.18
CA LEU A 323 -0.50 35.31 1.76
C LEU A 323 -0.71 36.39 2.84
N SER A 324 -1.57 36.13 3.82
CA SER A 324 -1.80 36.99 4.98
C SER A 324 -0.53 37.28 5.79
N TYR A 325 0.47 36.40 5.72
CA TYR A 325 1.76 36.59 6.38
C TYR A 325 2.59 37.71 5.75
N LEU A 326 2.23 38.22 4.57
CA LEU A 326 2.94 39.34 3.93
C LEU A 326 2.33 40.71 4.21
N ARG A 327 1.31 40.76 5.08
CA ARG A 327 0.63 42.01 5.40
C ARG A 327 1.45 42.79 6.42
N LYS A 328 2.13 43.84 5.96
CA LYS A 328 2.65 44.88 6.87
C LYS A 328 1.46 45.51 7.61
N ASN A 329 1.52 45.57 8.94
CA ASN A 329 0.51 46.21 9.78
C ASN A 329 0.48 47.73 9.59
#